data_AF-A0A6C0F1X7-F1
#
_entry.id   AF-A0A6C0F1X7-F1
#
_cell.length_a   1.000
_cell.length_b   1.000
_cell.length_c   1.000
_cell.angle_alpha   90.00
_cell.angle_beta   90.00
_cell.angle_gamma   90.00
#
_symmetry.space_group_name_H-M   'P 1'
#
loop_
_entity.id
_entity.type
_entity.pdbx_description
1 polymer ?
#
loop_
_entity_poly.entity_id
_entity_poly.type
_entity_poly.pdbx_seq_one_letter_code
_entity_poly.pdbx_strand_id
1 'polypeptide(L)'
;MSRIIANPEQFRKNVSDKLVATFKDEVIGINTEKAIYNYAIQEAGRKKIIKKWSNSSFSQLYIDHFRTIYLNMKNEALFKQVVSNEITPQAFVFMTHQEMKPERWNALLEKKNIIDANKYNSNVEASTDMFICPKPKCRSRRCTYYTLQVRSADEPESVFVTCLDCGKNFRKG
;
A
#
# COMPACT_ATOMS: atom_id res chain seq x y z
N MET A 1 -4.07 25.46 13.83
CA MET A 1 -3.37 26.75 13.66
C MET A 1 -2.61 26.74 12.34
N SER A 2 -3.02 27.56 11.38
CA SER A 2 -2.36 27.73 10.08
C SER A 2 -1.07 28.53 10.25
N ARG A 3 0.09 27.86 10.15
CA ARG A 3 1.39 28.53 10.19
C ARG A 3 1.76 28.96 8.78
N ILE A 4 1.74 30.27 8.53
CA ILE A 4 2.26 30.87 7.29
C ILE A 4 3.74 31.16 7.53
N ILE A 5 4.61 30.71 6.63
CA ILE A 5 6.06 30.96 6.72
C ILE A 5 6.35 32.22 5.91
N ALA A 6 6.65 33.32 6.61
CA ALA A 6 6.93 34.62 5.97
C ALA A 6 8.26 34.64 5.21
N ASN A 7 9.30 33.98 5.73
CA ASN A 7 10.62 33.87 5.09
C ASN A 7 11.03 32.39 4.90
N PRO A 8 10.77 31.80 3.73
CA PRO A 8 11.06 30.39 3.46
C PRO A 8 12.55 30.06 3.46
N GLU A 9 13.41 30.95 2.97
CA GLU A 9 14.84 30.67 2.81
C GLU A 9 15.53 30.55 4.17
N GLN A 10 15.26 31.51 5.05
CA GLN A 10 15.80 31.49 6.41
C GLN A 10 15.24 30.29 7.20
N PHE A 11 13.96 29.97 7.03
CA PHE A 11 13.36 28.80 7.67
C PHE A 11 14.04 27.50 7.24
N ARG A 12 14.28 27.33 5.93
CA ARG A 12 14.95 26.15 5.39
C ARG A 12 16.41 26.03 5.84
N LYS A 13 17.14 27.15 5.91
CA LYS A 13 18.49 27.17 6.50
C LYS A 13 18.49 26.71 7.96
N ASN A 14 17.57 27.23 8.77
CA ASN A 14 17.45 26.79 10.16
C ASN A 14 17.10 25.29 10.29
N VAL A 15 16.37 24.71 9.32
CA VAL A 15 16.08 23.28 9.26
C VAL A 15 17.32 22.48 8.86
N SER A 16 18.05 22.91 7.83
CA SER A 16 19.30 22.25 7.43
C SER A 16 20.32 22.27 8.56
N ASP A 17 20.49 23.39 9.25
CA ASP A 17 21.48 23.53 10.33
C ASP A 17 21.17 22.56 11.48
N LYS A 18 19.87 22.37 11.80
CA LYS A 18 19.44 21.36 12.79
C LYS A 18 19.70 19.93 12.32
N LEU A 19 19.48 19.63 11.04
CA LEU A 19 19.76 18.31 10.48
C LEU A 19 21.26 18.03 10.47
N VAL A 20 22.08 19.01 10.08
CA VAL A 20 23.55 18.92 10.12
C VAL A 20 24.03 18.66 11.55
N ALA A 21 23.51 19.38 12.54
CA ALA A 21 23.83 19.13 13.95
C ALA A 21 23.45 17.72 14.43
N THR A 22 22.40 17.12 13.84
CA THR A 22 21.91 15.79 14.21
C THR A 22 22.74 14.68 13.55
N PHE A 23 23.04 14.80 12.25
CA PHE A 23 23.83 13.81 11.51
C PHE A 23 25.33 13.92 11.75
N LYS A 24 25.82 15.08 12.21
CA LYS A 24 27.25 15.46 12.27
C LYS A 24 27.97 15.52 10.91
N ASP A 25 27.22 15.30 9.83
CA ASP A 25 27.68 15.40 8.45
C ASP A 25 26.90 16.48 7.69
N GLU A 26 27.63 17.45 7.16
CA GLU A 26 27.06 18.60 6.46
C GLU A 26 26.35 18.20 5.15
N VAL A 27 26.99 17.31 4.37
CA VAL A 27 26.47 16.86 3.07
C VAL A 27 25.15 16.11 3.25
N ILE A 28 25.05 15.22 4.24
CA ILE A 28 23.85 14.44 4.52
C ILE A 28 22.73 15.36 5.02
N GLY A 29 23.03 16.28 5.94
CA GLY A 29 22.04 17.24 6.45
C GLY A 29 21.45 18.15 5.37
N ILE A 30 22.27 18.65 4.45
CA ILE A 30 21.79 19.49 3.33
C ILE A 30 20.98 18.65 2.32
N ASN A 31 21.45 17.44 2.00
CA ASN A 31 20.76 16.58 1.04
C ASN A 31 19.43 16.05 1.56
N THR A 32 19.33 15.76 2.86
CA THR A 32 18.07 15.39 3.51
C THR A 32 17.06 16.54 3.46
N GLU A 33 17.46 17.79 3.75
CA GLU A 33 16.56 18.96 3.64
C GLU A 33 16.03 19.12 2.21
N LYS A 34 16.93 19.04 1.21
CA LYS A 34 16.54 19.11 -0.20
C LYS A 34 15.56 17.99 -0.58
N ALA A 35 15.79 16.78 -0.08
CA ALA A 35 14.89 15.66 -0.30
C ALA A 35 13.51 15.90 0.33
N ILE A 36 13.43 16.43 1.55
CA ILE A 36 12.17 16.79 2.23
C ILE A 36 11.39 17.82 1.41
N TYR A 37 12.09 18.83 0.89
CA TYR A 37 11.47 19.84 0.03
C TYR A 37 10.94 19.23 -1.28
N ASN A 38 11.71 18.35 -1.91
CA ASN A 38 11.28 17.64 -3.13
C ASN A 38 10.07 16.74 -2.88
N TYR A 39 10.05 16.02 -1.76
CA TYR A 39 8.88 15.25 -1.32
C TYR A 39 7.66 16.15 -1.20
N ALA A 40 7.81 17.31 -0.55
CA ALA A 40 6.70 18.24 -0.36
C ALA A 40 6.14 18.78 -1.68
N ILE A 41 7.00 19.05 -2.67
CA ILE A 41 6.58 19.46 -4.02
C ILE A 41 5.81 18.33 -4.72
N GLN A 42 6.29 17.09 -4.61
CA GLN A 42 5.66 15.94 -5.25
C GLN A 42 4.28 15.66 -4.66
N GLU A 43 4.16 15.64 -3.33
CA GLU A 43 2.89 15.45 -2.63
C GLU A 43 1.91 16.59 -2.87
N ALA A 44 2.39 17.85 -2.92
CA ALA A 44 1.56 18.98 -3.30
C ALA A 44 1.01 18.82 -4.73
N GLY A 45 1.81 18.28 -5.65
CA GLY A 45 1.37 17.93 -7.01
C GLY A 45 0.27 16.87 -7.01
N ARG A 46 0.44 15.77 -6.26
CA ARG A 46 -0.55 14.69 -6.13
C ARG A 46 -1.87 15.20 -5.54
N LYS A 47 -1.80 16.06 -4.52
CA LYS A 47 -2.97 16.64 -3.83
C LYS A 47 -3.55 17.88 -4.53
N LYS A 48 -2.99 18.30 -5.68
CA LYS A 48 -3.38 19.51 -6.42
C LYS A 48 -3.34 20.80 -5.57
N ILE A 49 -2.37 20.88 -4.66
CA ILE A 49 -2.15 22.05 -3.79
C ILE A 49 -1.22 23.04 -4.50
N ILE A 50 -1.47 24.33 -4.31
CA ILE A 50 -0.61 25.40 -4.85
C ILE A 50 0.77 25.35 -4.16
N LYS A 51 1.83 25.19 -4.97
CA LYS A 51 3.24 25.08 -4.55
C LYS A 51 3.86 26.42 -4.16
N LYS A 52 3.22 27.17 -3.27
CA LYS A 52 3.71 28.45 -2.75
C LYS A 52 3.76 28.40 -1.24
N TRP A 53 4.84 28.92 -0.66
CA TRP A 53 4.99 29.04 0.80
C TRP A 53 3.98 29.99 1.45
N SER A 54 3.31 30.85 0.66
CA SER A 54 2.17 31.65 1.13
C SER A 54 0.96 30.80 1.48
N ASN A 55 0.84 29.61 0.91
CA ASN A 55 -0.24 28.69 1.21
C ASN A 55 0.07 27.91 2.49
N SER A 56 -0.78 28.06 3.51
CA SER A 56 -0.62 27.35 4.77
C SER A 56 -0.61 25.83 4.61
N SER A 57 -1.32 25.27 3.63
CA SER A 57 -1.36 23.81 3.41
C SER A 57 -0.02 23.28 2.92
N PHE A 58 0.70 24.04 2.08
CA PHE A 58 2.02 23.64 1.61
C PHE A 58 3.06 23.70 2.75
N SER A 59 3.03 24.78 3.54
CA SER A 59 3.88 24.91 4.73
C SER A 59 3.64 23.79 5.74
N GLN A 60 2.38 23.43 5.98
CA GLN A 60 2.02 22.30 6.85
C GLN A 60 2.59 20.97 6.32
N LEU A 61 2.43 20.71 5.01
CA LEU A 61 2.91 19.47 4.41
C LEU A 61 4.43 19.29 4.58
N TYR A 62 5.20 20.35 4.36
CA TYR A 62 6.65 20.34 4.61
C TYR A 62 6.97 20.09 6.09
N ILE A 63 6.33 20.84 7.00
CA ILE A 63 6.57 20.72 8.45
C ILE A 63 6.23 19.32 8.96
N ASP A 64 5.09 18.77 8.52
CA ASP A 64 4.63 17.47 8.97
C ASP A 64 5.56 16.36 8.48
N HIS A 65 6.01 16.43 7.23
CA HIS A 65 6.97 15.46 6.72
C HIS A 65 8.34 15.58 7.42
N PHE A 66 8.81 16.80 7.66
CA PHE A 66 10.02 17.04 8.46
C PHE A 66 9.89 16.42 9.87
N ARG A 67 8.75 16.58 10.54
CA ARG A 67 8.51 15.96 11.85
C ARG A 67 8.54 14.43 11.78
N THR A 68 7.91 13.83 10.76
CA THR A 68 7.93 12.38 10.57
C THR A 68 9.36 11.87 10.49
N ILE A 69 10.19 12.51 9.67
CA ILE A 69 11.59 12.13 9.52
C ILE A 69 12.35 12.35 10.83
N TYR A 70 12.20 13.51 11.46
CA TYR A 70 12.88 13.84 12.70
C TYR A 70 12.57 12.88 13.85
N LEU A 71 11.33 12.41 13.95
CA LEU A 71 10.95 11.43 14.97
C LEU A 71 11.47 10.03 14.65
N ASN A 72 11.45 9.63 13.37
CA ASN A 72 11.94 8.31 12.96
C ASN A 72 13.47 8.20 13.01
N MET A 73 14.21 9.31 12.95
CA MET A 73 15.65 9.35 13.18
C MET A 73 16.06 8.94 14.61
N LYS A 74 15.13 8.89 15.58
CA LYS A 74 15.41 8.36 16.91
C LYS A 74 15.68 6.85 16.92
N ASN A 75 15.33 6.13 15.85
CA ASN A 75 15.65 4.71 15.73
C ASN A 75 17.13 4.54 15.38
N GLU A 76 17.92 3.97 16.29
CA GLU A 76 19.38 3.83 16.12
C GLU A 76 19.78 3.00 14.90
N ALA A 77 19.02 1.96 14.57
CA ALA A 77 19.31 1.08 13.43
C ALA A 77 19.27 1.86 12.10
N LEU A 78 18.19 2.61 11.86
CA LEU A 78 18.07 3.46 10.67
C LEU A 78 19.12 4.57 10.66
N PHE A 79 19.36 5.19 11.81
CA PHE A 79 20.34 6.26 11.92
C PHE A 79 21.73 5.77 11.50
N LYS A 80 22.15 4.59 11.95
CA LYS A 80 23.42 3.97 11.55
C LYS A 80 23.47 3.70 10.04
N GLN A 81 22.39 3.21 9.44
CA GLN A 81 22.33 2.92 7.99
C GLN A 81 22.41 4.19 7.12
N VAL A 82 21.85 5.31 7.59
CA VAL A 82 21.95 6.59 6.88
C VAL A 82 23.36 7.17 7.02
N VAL A 83 23.97 7.08 8.21
CA VAL A 83 25.35 7.55 8.45
C VAL A 83 26.38 6.67 7.73
N SER A 84 26.16 5.36 7.60
CA SER A 84 27.04 4.45 6.86
C SER A 84 26.93 4.59 5.33
N ASN A 85 26.08 5.49 4.83
CA ASN A 85 25.73 5.65 3.41
C ASN A 85 25.14 4.39 2.75
N GLU A 86 24.63 3.42 3.52
CA GLU A 86 23.88 2.28 2.96
C GLU A 86 22.57 2.76 2.31
N ILE A 87 21.94 3.77 2.93
CA ILE A 87 20.71 4.37 2.44
C ILE A 87 20.99 5.82 2.06
N THR A 88 20.67 6.18 0.82
CA THR A 88 20.80 7.57 0.38
C THR A 88 19.80 8.47 1.12
N PRO A 89 20.15 9.74 1.42
CA PRO A 89 19.24 10.71 2.02
C PRO A 89 17.90 10.83 1.30
N GLN A 90 17.91 10.72 -0.02
CA GLN A 90 16.71 10.76 -0.84
C GLN A 90 15.83 9.55 -0.59
N ALA A 91 16.39 8.34 -0.69
CA ALA A 91 15.65 7.11 -0.43
C ALA A 91 15.03 7.13 0.98
N PHE A 92 15.78 7.54 1.99
CA PHE A 92 15.30 7.64 3.37
C PHE A 92 14.05 8.53 3.53
N VAL A 93 14.04 9.70 2.88
CA VAL A 93 12.89 10.63 2.93
C VAL A 93 11.66 10.05 2.25
N PHE A 94 11.85 9.30 1.15
CA PHE A 94 10.75 8.71 0.38
C PHE A 94 10.24 7.37 0.91
N MET A 95 10.95 6.75 1.85
CA MET A 95 10.53 5.50 2.48
C MET A 95 9.18 5.62 3.20
N THR A 96 8.47 4.51 3.27
CA THR A 96 7.23 4.43 4.05
C THR A 96 7.53 4.21 5.53
N HIS A 97 6.58 4.55 6.40
CA HIS A 97 6.68 4.29 7.84
C HIS A 97 6.87 2.81 8.18
N GLN A 98 6.48 1.91 7.28
CA GLN A 98 6.64 0.46 7.42
C GLN A 98 8.09 0.06 7.19
N GLU A 99 8.69 0.54 6.09
CA GLU A 99 10.09 0.34 5.73
C GLU A 99 11.05 0.96 6.75
N MET A 100 10.66 2.08 7.39
CA MET A 100 11.46 2.70 8.44
C MET A 100 11.54 1.86 9.73
N LYS A 101 10.60 0.94 10.00
CA LYS A 101 10.66 0.09 11.20
C LYS A 101 10.22 -1.35 10.89
N PRO A 102 11.04 -2.09 10.13
CA PRO A 102 10.65 -3.41 9.64
C PRO A 102 10.36 -4.40 10.77
N GLU A 103 11.14 -4.34 11.87
CA GLU A 103 10.95 -5.23 13.04
C GLU A 103 9.53 -5.20 13.62
N ARG A 104 8.89 -4.02 13.60
CA ARG A 104 7.53 -3.86 14.12
C ARG A 104 6.48 -4.23 13.07
N TRP A 105 6.71 -3.83 11.82
CA TRP A 105 5.68 -3.87 10.78
C TRP A 105 5.68 -5.16 9.96
N ASN A 106 6.82 -5.81 9.74
CA ASN A 106 6.92 -6.99 8.87
C ASN A 106 5.96 -8.10 9.31
N ALA A 107 5.97 -8.47 10.60
CA ALA A 107 5.09 -9.52 11.11
C ALA A 107 3.59 -9.15 11.01
N LEU A 108 3.25 -7.87 11.13
CA LEU A 108 1.87 -7.39 11.00
C LEU A 108 1.42 -7.35 9.54
N LEU A 109 2.30 -6.92 8.64
CA LEU A 109 2.06 -6.88 7.20
C LEU A 109 1.92 -8.28 6.62
N GLU A 110 2.78 -9.21 7.03
CA GLU A 110 2.67 -10.61 6.60
C GLU A 110 1.34 -11.23 7.03
N LYS A 111 0.96 -11.06 8.30
CA LYS A 111 -0.36 -11.51 8.80
C LYS A 111 -1.51 -10.88 8.02
N LYS A 112 -1.45 -9.57 7.77
CA LYS A 112 -2.46 -8.89 6.96
C LYS A 112 -2.53 -9.45 5.54
N ASN A 113 -1.38 -9.64 4.89
CA ASN A 113 -1.30 -10.16 3.53
C ASN A 113 -1.90 -11.56 3.44
N ILE A 114 -1.66 -12.43 4.43
CA ILE A 114 -2.27 -13.76 4.51
C ILE A 114 -3.80 -13.65 4.64
N ILE A 115 -4.29 -12.78 5.52
CA ILE A 115 -5.73 -12.57 5.72
C ILE A 115 -6.39 -12.04 4.44
N ASP A 116 -5.79 -11.02 3.82
CA ASP A 116 -6.29 -10.42 2.59
C ASP A 116 -6.27 -11.45 1.44
N ALA A 117 -5.19 -12.23 1.32
CA ALA A 117 -5.11 -13.32 0.34
C ALA A 117 -6.22 -14.35 0.55
N ASN A 118 -6.49 -14.77 1.79
CA ASN A 118 -7.56 -15.72 2.08
C ASN A 118 -8.96 -15.15 1.83
N LYS A 119 -9.16 -13.84 2.05
CA LYS A 119 -10.45 -13.19 1.84
C LYS A 119 -10.81 -13.08 0.36
N TYR A 120 -9.84 -12.78 -0.50
CA TYR A 120 -10.08 -12.54 -1.93
C TYR A 120 -9.82 -13.78 -2.80
N ASN A 121 -8.93 -14.67 -2.38
CA ASN A 121 -8.75 -15.97 -3.03
C ASN A 121 -9.70 -16.99 -2.43
N SER A 122 -11.01 -16.83 -2.70
CA SER A 122 -11.92 -17.96 -2.59
C SER A 122 -11.60 -18.91 -3.75
N ASN A 123 -10.73 -19.90 -3.50
CA ASN A 123 -10.75 -21.09 -4.32
C ASN A 123 -12.15 -21.69 -4.13
N VAL A 124 -13.04 -21.42 -5.08
CA VAL A 124 -14.31 -22.15 -5.16
C VAL A 124 -13.90 -23.56 -5.53
N GLU A 125 -13.70 -24.41 -4.52
CA GLU A 125 -13.37 -25.80 -4.73
C GLU A 125 -14.51 -26.45 -5.53
N ALA A 126 -14.15 -27.26 -6.53
CA ALA A 126 -15.15 -28.02 -7.27
C ALA A 126 -15.85 -28.96 -6.30
N SER A 127 -17.16 -28.79 -6.14
CA SER A 127 -17.92 -29.64 -5.21
C SER A 127 -18.01 -31.07 -5.72
N THR A 128 -17.92 -31.31 -7.05
CA THR A 128 -17.95 -32.66 -7.65
C THR A 128 -17.36 -32.76 -9.05
N ASP A 129 -16.88 -33.96 -9.41
CA ASP A 129 -16.42 -34.35 -10.75
C ASP A 129 -17.47 -35.14 -11.58
N MET A 130 -18.70 -35.26 -11.08
CA MET A 130 -19.77 -36.05 -11.72
C MET A 130 -20.25 -35.45 -13.04
N PHE A 131 -20.02 -34.16 -13.27
CA PHE A 131 -20.54 -33.43 -14.43
C PHE A 131 -19.41 -32.92 -15.32
N ILE A 132 -19.56 -33.10 -16.63
CA ILE A 132 -18.66 -32.56 -17.65
C ILE A 132 -19.31 -31.33 -18.27
N CYS A 133 -18.56 -30.23 -18.34
CA CYS A 133 -19.02 -29.00 -18.96
C CYS A 133 -19.41 -29.23 -20.44
N PRO A 134 -20.63 -28.85 -20.86
CA PRO A 134 -21.11 -29.09 -22.23
C PRO A 134 -20.44 -28.19 -23.27
N LYS A 135 -19.71 -27.14 -22.84
CA LYS A 135 -19.02 -26.23 -23.76
C LYS A 135 -17.87 -26.99 -24.45
N PRO A 136 -17.88 -27.14 -25.79
CA PRO A 136 -16.94 -28.00 -26.52
C PRO A 136 -15.46 -27.65 -26.30
N LYS A 137 -15.17 -26.36 -26.07
CA LYS A 137 -13.82 -25.82 -25.82
C LYS A 137 -13.34 -25.95 -24.37
N CYS A 138 -14.22 -26.27 -23.42
CA CYS A 138 -13.88 -26.34 -21.99
C CYS A 138 -13.82 -27.80 -21.52
N ARG A 139 -14.94 -28.54 -21.62
CA ARG A 139 -15.07 -29.95 -21.19
C ARG A 139 -14.49 -30.28 -19.81
N SER A 140 -14.34 -29.29 -18.94
CA SER A 140 -13.83 -29.49 -17.59
C SER A 140 -14.83 -30.24 -16.71
N ARG A 141 -14.31 -30.99 -15.74
CA ARG A 141 -15.08 -31.66 -14.69
C ARG A 141 -15.22 -30.82 -13.42
N ARG A 142 -14.49 -29.70 -13.31
CA ARG A 142 -14.58 -28.78 -12.17
C ARG A 142 -15.91 -28.04 -12.18
N CYS A 143 -16.91 -28.63 -11.52
CA CYS A 143 -18.27 -28.12 -11.46
C CYS A 143 -18.78 -28.06 -10.02
N THR A 144 -19.64 -27.09 -9.75
CA THR A 144 -20.50 -27.04 -8.56
C THR A 144 -21.93 -27.30 -9.00
N TYR A 145 -22.72 -27.97 -8.16
CA TYR A 145 -24.14 -28.16 -8.44
C TYR A 145 -24.97 -27.98 -7.18
N TYR A 146 -26.24 -27.68 -7.41
CA TYR A 146 -27.29 -27.75 -6.39
C TYR A 146 -28.53 -28.36 -7.03
N THR A 147 -29.33 -29.05 -6.22
CA THR A 147 -30.61 -29.60 -6.65
C THR A 147 -31.73 -28.67 -6.20
N LEU A 148 -32.75 -28.54 -7.04
CA LEU A 148 -33.92 -27.73 -6.75
C LEU A 148 -35.14 -28.39 -7.39
N GLN A 149 -36.19 -28.60 -6.60
CA GLN A 149 -37.45 -29.13 -7.11
C GLN A 149 -38.22 -28.02 -7.82
N VAL A 150 -38.25 -28.09 -9.15
CA VAL A 150 -38.95 -27.12 -10.02
C VAL A 150 -40.09 -27.77 -10.82
N ARG A 151 -40.34 -29.06 -10.59
CA ARG A 151 -41.39 -29.86 -11.24
C ARG A 151 -42.30 -30.50 -10.19
N SER A 152 -43.37 -31.13 -10.63
CA SER A 152 -44.32 -31.85 -9.76
C SER A 152 -43.62 -32.89 -8.89
N ALA A 153 -44.22 -33.22 -7.74
CA ALA A 153 -43.63 -34.16 -6.77
C ALA A 153 -43.40 -35.58 -7.32
N ASP A 154 -44.11 -35.96 -8.39
CA ASP A 154 -43.94 -37.25 -9.07
C ASP A 154 -42.67 -37.30 -9.95
N GLU A 155 -42.05 -36.15 -10.22
CA GLU A 155 -40.84 -36.05 -11.03
C GLU A 155 -39.59 -35.83 -10.14
N PRO A 156 -38.43 -36.39 -10.54
CA PRO A 156 -37.19 -36.22 -9.80
C PRO A 156 -36.70 -34.76 -9.81
N GLU A 157 -35.90 -34.42 -8.81
CA GLU A 157 -35.31 -33.09 -8.66
C GLU A 157 -34.47 -32.67 -9.86
N SER A 158 -34.45 -31.36 -10.12
CA SER A 158 -33.63 -30.81 -11.18
C SER A 158 -32.26 -30.39 -10.66
N VAL A 159 -31.21 -30.81 -11.35
CA VAL A 159 -29.83 -30.49 -11.00
C VAL A 159 -29.36 -29.28 -11.79
N PHE A 160 -28.96 -28.22 -11.10
CA PHE A 160 -28.35 -27.03 -11.69
C PHE A 160 -26.84 -27.08 -11.48
N VAL A 161 -26.09 -27.10 -12.59
CA VAL A 161 -24.64 -27.25 -12.59
C VAL A 161 -23.99 -25.98 -13.12
N THR A 162 -22.94 -25.53 -12.44
CA THR A 162 -22.10 -24.40 -12.82
C THR A 162 -20.67 -24.87 -13.02
N CYS A 163 -20.11 -24.66 -14.22
CA CYS A 163 -18.72 -24.95 -14.50
C CYS A 163 -17.82 -23.83 -13.95
N LEU A 164 -16.86 -24.17 -13.10
CA LEU A 164 -15.95 -23.22 -12.46
C LEU A 164 -14.89 -22.65 -13.42
N ASP A 165 -14.59 -23.36 -14.50
CA ASP A 165 -13.52 -22.97 -15.44
C ASP A 165 -13.99 -21.98 -16.51
N CYS A 166 -15.25 -22.08 -16.93
CA CYS A 166 -15.79 -21.23 -17.99
C CYS A 166 -17.06 -20.47 -17.59
N GLY A 167 -17.50 -20.62 -16.34
CA GLY A 167 -18.70 -19.97 -15.80
C GLY A 167 -20.01 -20.41 -16.46
N LYS A 168 -20.02 -21.53 -17.19
CA LYS A 168 -21.22 -21.98 -17.90
C LYS A 168 -22.18 -22.67 -16.94
N ASN A 169 -23.40 -22.13 -16.85
CA ASN A 169 -24.51 -22.74 -16.13
C ASN A 169 -25.33 -23.62 -17.09
N PHE A 170 -25.70 -24.81 -16.64
CA PHE A 170 -26.55 -25.74 -17.38
C PHE A 170 -27.36 -26.64 -16.43
N ARG A 171 -28.49 -27.17 -16.92
CA ARG A 171 -29.39 -28.04 -16.16
C ARG A 171 -29.22 -29.50 -16.59
N LYS A 172 -29.26 -30.42 -15.64
CA LYS A 172 -29.34 -31.88 -15.84
C LYS A 172 -30.64 -32.37 -15.19
N GLY A 173 -31.42 -33.13 -15.95
CA GLY A 173 -32.70 -33.70 -15.54
C GLY A 173 -33.35 -34.39 -16.73
#